data_AF-A0A656XWH2-F1
#
_entry.id   AF-A0A656XWH2-F1
#
_cell.length_a   1.000
_cell.length_b   1.000
_cell.length_c   1.000
_cell.angle_alpha   90.00
_cell.angle_beta   90.00
_cell.angle_gamma   90.00
#
_symmetry.space_group_name_H-M   'P 1'
#
loop_
_entity.id
_entity.type
_entity.pdbx_description
1 polymer ?
#
loop_
_entity_poly.entity_id
_entity_poly.type
_entity_poly.pdbx_seq_one_letter_code
_entity_poly.pdbx_strand_id
1 'polypeptide(L)'
;MKRVATFLVAVLTVTTLAACSDAGEDAAPTSSESSSSSAPAESSAAPVEPNAALACGRFFNGGAGSLNARVVAVVPVMEAQDAGTALDEEQTEELASISSALADAIKVSPDELAAAYTSIQDRVQGALDAAEAGGANTATLDYPTVSGTIVTACTTAGFPVS
;
A
#
# COMPACT_ATOMS: atom_id res chain seq x y z
N MET A 1 2.79 -22.63 -42.45
CA MET A 1 4.27 -22.67 -42.36
C MET A 1 4.66 -22.63 -40.90
N LYS A 2 5.50 -23.60 -40.50
CA LYS A 2 6.31 -23.77 -39.27
C LYS A 2 5.84 -23.16 -37.93
N ARG A 3 5.36 -24.06 -37.07
CA ARG A 3 5.51 -23.96 -35.60
C ARG A 3 6.98 -24.26 -35.26
N VAL A 4 7.61 -23.46 -34.41
CA VAL A 4 8.91 -23.79 -33.82
C VAL A 4 8.71 -23.93 -32.31
N ALA A 5 8.70 -25.17 -31.87
CA ALA A 5 8.96 -25.54 -30.49
C ALA A 5 10.48 -25.67 -30.33
N THR A 6 11.02 -25.21 -29.21
CA THR A 6 12.34 -25.64 -28.75
C THR A 6 12.27 -25.86 -27.25
N PHE A 7 12.69 -27.07 -26.88
CA PHE A 7 12.63 -27.72 -25.58
C PHE A 7 13.96 -27.49 -24.82
N LEU A 8 13.90 -27.63 -23.48
CA LEU A 8 14.97 -28.11 -22.57
C LEU A 8 16.12 -27.12 -22.24
N VAL A 9 16.67 -27.00 -21.03
CA VAL A 9 17.03 -27.99 -19.98
C VAL A 9 17.08 -27.31 -18.59
N ALA A 10 16.70 -28.05 -17.56
CA ALA A 10 16.81 -27.76 -16.12
C ALA A 10 18.26 -27.70 -15.58
N VAL A 11 18.48 -27.15 -14.37
CA VAL A 11 19.25 -27.76 -13.27
C VAL A 11 19.53 -26.76 -12.12
N LEU A 12 19.13 -27.20 -10.94
CA LEU A 12 19.59 -26.95 -9.56
C LEU A 12 20.55 -25.78 -9.26
N THR A 13 20.16 -24.99 -8.25
CA THR A 13 21.01 -24.75 -7.08
C THR A 13 20.16 -24.65 -5.82
N VAL A 14 20.11 -25.77 -5.08
CA VAL A 14 19.74 -25.84 -3.67
C VAL A 14 20.97 -25.40 -2.87
N THR A 15 20.85 -24.36 -2.06
CA THR A 15 21.80 -24.09 -0.95
C THR A 15 21.07 -24.29 0.36
N THR A 16 21.31 -25.47 0.94
CA THR A 16 21.05 -25.81 2.33
C THR A 16 22.11 -25.15 3.21
N LEU A 17 21.69 -24.42 4.25
CA LEU A 17 22.48 -24.27 5.47
C LEU A 17 21.82 -25.13 6.57
N ALA A 18 22.49 -26.22 6.90
CA ALA A 18 22.39 -26.92 8.19
C ALA A 18 23.33 -26.19 9.20
N ALA A 19 23.29 -26.32 10.52
CA ALA A 19 22.71 -27.30 11.44
C ALA A 19 22.73 -26.73 12.88
N CYS A 20 21.92 -27.32 13.78
CA CYS A 20 22.24 -27.79 15.15
C CYS A 20 20.89 -28.04 15.87
N SER A 21 20.26 -29.22 15.77
CA SER A 21 20.54 -30.50 16.44
C SER A 21 20.41 -30.48 17.96
N ASP A 22 19.33 -31.11 18.46
CA ASP A 22 19.32 -32.11 19.55
C ASP A 22 17.98 -32.89 19.39
N ALA A 23 17.94 -34.09 18.81
CA ALA A 23 18.30 -35.42 19.34
C ALA A 23 17.43 -35.86 20.53
N GLY A 24 16.63 -36.93 20.35
CA GLY A 24 15.91 -37.56 21.46
C GLY A 24 14.73 -38.44 21.04
N GLU A 25 15.02 -39.71 20.80
CA GLU A 25 14.10 -40.82 20.53
C GLU A 25 13.06 -41.12 21.64
N ASP A 26 12.00 -41.80 21.19
CA ASP A 26 11.28 -42.94 21.83
C ASP A 26 9.90 -42.74 22.50
N ALA A 27 8.93 -43.43 21.87
CA ALA A 27 7.77 -44.15 22.39
C ALA A 27 6.76 -43.49 23.36
N ALA A 28 5.52 -43.32 22.88
CA ALA A 28 4.38 -44.21 23.19
C ALA A 28 3.07 -43.67 22.57
N PRO A 29 2.21 -44.50 21.94
CA PRO A 29 0.86 -44.10 21.56
C PRO A 29 -0.09 -44.36 22.72
N THR A 30 -0.60 -43.31 23.36
CA THR A 30 -1.75 -43.43 24.25
C THR A 30 -2.74 -42.29 24.01
N SER A 31 -3.92 -42.70 23.56
CA SER A 31 -5.24 -42.11 23.75
C SER A 31 -5.33 -40.72 24.38
N SER A 32 -6.07 -39.82 23.73
CA SER A 32 -7.45 -39.49 24.14
C SER A 32 -7.98 -38.34 23.28
N GLU A 33 -9.17 -38.54 22.75
CA GLU A 33 -10.00 -37.47 22.21
C GLU A 33 -10.19 -36.37 23.26
N SER A 34 -10.01 -35.11 22.85
CA SER A 34 -10.79 -33.99 23.38
C SER A 34 -10.68 -32.81 22.43
N SER A 35 -11.81 -32.54 21.78
CA SER A 35 -12.11 -31.31 21.09
C SER A 35 -11.72 -30.09 21.92
N SER A 36 -10.86 -29.25 21.35
CA SER A 36 -10.86 -27.83 21.64
C SER A 36 -10.48 -27.12 20.35
N SER A 37 -11.53 -26.84 19.58
CA SER A 37 -11.47 -25.83 18.54
C SER A 37 -11.28 -24.49 19.26
N SER A 38 -10.04 -24.07 19.47
CA SER A 38 -9.74 -22.70 19.82
C SER A 38 -10.11 -21.85 18.62
N ALA A 39 -11.27 -21.19 18.72
CA ALA A 39 -11.60 -20.10 17.81
C ALA A 39 -10.41 -19.13 17.76
N PRO A 40 -10.04 -18.59 16.58
CA PRO A 40 -9.07 -17.51 16.54
C PRO A 40 -9.64 -16.39 17.39
N ALA A 41 -8.87 -15.94 18.38
CA ALA A 41 -9.20 -14.74 19.11
C ALA A 41 -9.25 -13.61 18.08
N GLU A 42 -10.47 -13.19 17.71
CA GLU A 42 -10.69 -11.88 17.12
C GLU A 42 -10.05 -10.89 18.09
N SER A 43 -8.84 -10.46 17.74
CA SER A 43 -8.22 -9.29 18.30
C SER A 43 -9.12 -8.14 17.87
N SER A 44 -10.13 -7.89 18.71
CA SER A 44 -10.99 -6.73 18.63
C SER A 44 -10.08 -5.54 18.90
N ALA A 45 -9.41 -5.08 17.84
CA ALA A 45 -8.67 -3.83 17.86
C ALA A 45 -9.67 -2.77 18.28
N ALA A 46 -9.40 -2.10 19.41
CA ALA A 46 -10.18 -0.95 19.82
C ALA A 46 -10.33 0.00 18.62
N PRO A 47 -11.49 0.69 18.47
CA PRO A 47 -11.65 1.66 17.40
C PRO A 47 -10.45 2.59 17.40
N VAL A 48 -9.76 2.67 16.26
CA VAL A 48 -8.57 3.50 16.15
C VAL A 48 -9.04 4.94 16.26
N GLU A 49 -8.80 5.58 17.40
CA GLU A 49 -9.14 6.98 17.57
C GLU A 49 -8.38 7.82 16.53
N PRO A 50 -9.03 8.83 15.93
CA PRO A 50 -8.39 9.71 14.96
C PRO A 50 -7.18 10.39 15.60
N ASN A 51 -6.04 10.30 14.92
CA ASN A 51 -4.75 10.79 15.40
C ASN A 51 -4.02 11.53 14.27
N ALA A 52 -4.12 12.86 14.29
CA ALA A 52 -3.50 13.72 13.31
C ALA A 52 -1.98 13.51 13.21
N ALA A 53 -1.26 13.38 14.33
CA ALA A 53 0.18 13.19 14.30
C ALA A 53 0.60 11.87 13.65
N LEU A 54 -0.13 10.78 13.91
CA LEU A 54 0.08 9.49 13.25
C LEU A 54 -0.22 9.58 11.75
N ALA A 55 -1.33 10.21 11.39
CA ALA A 55 -1.73 10.42 10.00
C ALA A 55 -0.69 11.25 9.22
N CYS A 56 -0.23 12.37 9.78
CA CYS A 56 0.82 13.21 9.24
C CYS A 56 2.16 12.47 9.16
N GLY A 57 2.47 11.64 10.16
CA GLY A 57 3.65 10.78 10.14
C GLY A 57 3.62 9.78 8.99
N ARG A 58 2.46 9.17 8.70
CA ARG A 58 2.31 8.27 7.53
C ARG A 58 2.49 9.00 6.21
N PHE A 59 2.13 10.28 6.15
CA PHE A 59 2.21 11.07 4.93
C PHE A 59 3.61 11.64 4.68
N PHE A 60 4.26 12.23 5.68
CA PHE A 60 5.52 12.96 5.53
C PHE A 60 6.79 12.19 5.93
N ASN A 61 6.72 11.16 6.78
CA ASN A 61 7.94 10.43 7.16
C ASN A 61 8.44 9.55 6.00
N GLY A 62 9.77 9.39 5.92
CA GLY A 62 10.43 8.55 4.90
C GLY A 62 11.24 9.33 3.87
N GLY A 63 11.31 10.67 3.99
CA GLY A 63 12.10 11.51 3.08
C GLY A 63 11.63 11.36 1.63
N ALA A 64 12.54 10.98 0.73
CA ALA A 64 12.21 10.73 -0.68
C ALA A 64 11.23 9.55 -0.89
N GLY A 65 11.13 8.62 0.07
CA GLY A 65 10.17 7.51 0.04
C GLY A 65 8.86 7.81 0.79
N SER A 66 8.68 9.02 1.31
CA SER A 66 7.43 9.41 1.98
C SER A 66 6.25 9.36 1.02
N LEU A 67 5.05 9.13 1.54
CA LEU A 67 3.83 9.15 0.73
C LEU A 67 3.66 10.51 0.02
N ASN A 68 4.00 11.61 0.70
CA ASN A 68 4.01 12.94 0.09
C ASN A 68 4.93 13.00 -1.15
N ALA A 69 6.18 12.58 -1.02
CA ALA A 69 7.14 12.61 -2.15
C ALA A 69 6.68 11.73 -3.31
N ARG A 70 6.13 10.55 -3.00
CA ARG A 70 5.58 9.61 -3.98
C ARG A 70 4.37 10.20 -4.71
N VAL A 71 3.43 10.82 -3.98
CA VAL A 71 2.28 11.52 -4.59
C VAL A 71 2.76 12.65 -5.50
N VAL A 72 3.70 13.50 -5.06
CA VAL A 72 4.29 14.56 -5.90
C VAL A 72 4.86 13.99 -7.19
N ALA A 73 5.56 12.85 -7.11
CA ALA A 73 6.19 12.23 -8.28
C ALA A 73 5.18 11.70 -9.31
N VAL A 74 4.00 11.23 -8.86
CA VAL A 74 2.97 10.68 -9.77
C VAL A 74 1.94 11.71 -10.23
N VAL A 75 1.90 12.93 -9.67
CA VAL A 75 1.00 13.99 -10.17
C VAL A 75 1.20 14.24 -11.69
N PRO A 76 2.42 14.46 -12.20
CA PRO A 76 2.64 14.65 -13.64
C PRO A 76 2.28 13.41 -14.47
N VAL A 77 2.40 12.20 -13.90
CA VAL A 77 2.01 10.95 -14.56
C VAL A 77 0.49 10.90 -14.76
N MET A 78 -0.28 11.23 -13.72
CA MET A 78 -1.73 11.30 -13.80
C MET A 78 -2.21 12.42 -14.76
N GLU A 79 -1.50 13.54 -14.82
CA GLU A 79 -1.77 14.62 -15.79
C GLU A 79 -1.48 14.18 -17.24
N ALA A 80 -0.36 13.49 -17.47
CA ALA A 80 -0.04 12.93 -18.78
C ALA A 80 -1.07 11.89 -19.23
N GLN A 81 -1.61 11.13 -18.28
CA GLN A 81 -2.68 10.17 -18.54
C GLN A 81 -3.97 10.85 -19.00
N ASP A 82 -4.39 11.94 -18.35
CA ASP A 82 -5.55 12.72 -18.79
C ASP A 82 -5.36 13.27 -20.22
N ALA A 83 -4.11 13.53 -20.62
CA ALA A 83 -3.74 13.93 -21.98
C ALA A 83 -3.67 12.76 -22.99
N GLY A 84 -4.00 11.53 -22.57
CA GLY A 84 -4.07 10.33 -23.41
C GLY A 84 -2.81 9.46 -23.39
N THR A 85 -1.88 9.68 -22.45
CA THR A 85 -0.71 8.81 -22.29
C THR A 85 -1.09 7.59 -21.45
N ALA A 86 -0.90 6.38 -21.97
CA ALA A 86 -1.15 5.17 -21.17
C ALA A 86 -0.16 5.07 -20.01
N LEU A 87 -0.64 4.60 -18.85
CA LEU A 87 0.22 4.22 -17.75
C LEU A 87 1.00 2.96 -18.10
N ASP A 88 2.28 2.92 -17.76
CA ASP A 88 3.05 1.67 -17.77
C ASP A 88 2.81 0.85 -16.49
N GLU A 89 3.39 -0.36 -16.45
CA GLU A 89 3.22 -1.30 -15.33
C GLU A 89 3.76 -0.73 -14.02
N GLU A 90 4.96 -0.12 -14.05
CA GLU A 90 5.61 0.46 -12.87
C GLU A 90 4.78 1.64 -12.31
N GLN A 91 4.24 2.49 -13.19
CA GLN A 91 3.37 3.60 -12.80
C GLN A 91 2.05 3.12 -12.21
N THR A 92 1.47 2.05 -12.78
CA THR A 92 0.23 1.44 -12.29
C THR A 92 0.45 0.84 -10.90
N GLU A 93 1.55 0.10 -10.70
CA GLU A 93 1.91 -0.46 -9.40
C GLU A 93 2.17 0.62 -8.35
N GLU A 94 2.86 1.71 -8.72
CA GLU A 94 3.14 2.82 -7.82
C GLU A 94 1.86 3.55 -7.41
N LEU A 95 0.96 3.82 -8.35
CA LEU A 95 -0.36 4.40 -8.06
C LEU A 95 -1.19 3.49 -7.15
N ALA A 96 -1.21 2.18 -7.38
CA ALA A 96 -1.90 1.23 -6.52
C ALA A 96 -1.31 1.22 -5.09
N SER A 97 0.01 1.27 -4.97
CA SER A 97 0.71 1.35 -3.69
C SER A 97 0.41 2.65 -2.94
N ILE A 98 0.39 3.79 -3.64
CA ILE A 98 -0.02 5.10 -3.09
C ILE A 98 -1.47 5.04 -2.61
N SER A 99 -2.39 4.48 -3.40
CA SER A 99 -3.80 4.33 -3.04
C SER A 99 -3.98 3.52 -1.75
N SER A 100 -3.25 2.42 -1.59
CA SER A 100 -3.26 1.61 -0.37
C SER A 100 -2.70 2.38 0.84
N ALA A 101 -1.60 3.10 0.66
CA ALA A 101 -0.99 3.88 1.73
C ALA A 101 -1.89 5.05 2.20
N LEU A 102 -2.61 5.70 1.26
CA LEU A 102 -3.62 6.71 1.56
C LEU A 102 -4.80 6.10 2.34
N ALA A 103 -5.27 4.91 1.96
CA ALA A 103 -6.34 4.22 2.69
C ALA A 103 -5.97 4.01 4.18
N ASP A 104 -4.71 3.64 4.44
CA ASP A 104 -4.22 3.46 5.81
C ASP A 104 -4.02 4.78 6.57
N ALA A 105 -3.66 5.86 5.88
CA ALA A 105 -3.62 7.19 6.47
C ALA A 105 -5.02 7.71 6.83
N ILE A 106 -6.01 7.52 5.94
CA ILE A 106 -7.40 7.96 6.14
C ILE A 106 -8.02 7.30 7.39
N LYS A 107 -7.80 6.00 7.60
CA LYS A 107 -8.34 5.26 8.77
C LYS A 107 -7.99 5.87 10.12
N VAL A 108 -6.90 6.62 10.20
CA VAL A 108 -6.39 7.22 11.44
C VAL A 108 -6.42 8.74 11.42
N SER A 109 -7.00 9.34 10.37
CA SER A 109 -7.03 10.78 10.20
C SER A 109 -8.26 11.41 10.83
N PRO A 110 -8.16 12.60 11.45
CA PRO A 110 -9.33 13.43 11.71
C PRO A 110 -9.96 13.91 10.40
N ASP A 111 -11.24 14.30 10.44
CA ASP A 111 -12.07 14.60 9.25
C ASP A 111 -11.40 15.50 8.20
N GLU A 112 -10.72 16.57 8.63
CA GLU A 112 -10.07 17.51 7.70
C GLU A 112 -8.89 16.88 6.94
N LEU A 113 -8.05 16.10 7.63
CA LEU A 113 -6.96 15.35 7.00
C LEU A 113 -7.49 14.18 6.17
N ALA A 114 -8.53 13.50 6.67
CA ALA A 114 -9.17 12.41 5.96
C ALA A 114 -9.73 12.90 4.62
N ALA A 115 -10.45 14.02 4.60
CA ALA A 115 -10.98 14.60 3.37
C ALA A 115 -9.88 14.97 2.36
N ALA A 116 -8.76 15.54 2.83
CA ALA A 116 -7.63 15.87 1.98
C ALA A 116 -6.97 14.61 1.38
N TYR A 117 -6.74 13.57 2.19
CA TYR A 117 -6.20 12.30 1.71
C TYR A 117 -7.17 11.56 0.79
N THR A 118 -8.48 11.60 1.07
CA THR A 118 -9.52 11.04 0.18
C THR A 118 -9.48 11.73 -1.17
N SER A 119 -9.34 13.06 -1.25
CA SER A 119 -9.22 13.75 -2.54
C SER A 119 -8.02 13.27 -3.37
N ILE A 120 -6.88 13.00 -2.74
CA ILE A 120 -5.72 12.41 -3.42
C ILE A 120 -6.03 10.97 -3.83
N GLN A 121 -6.62 10.18 -2.94
CA GLN A 121 -6.96 8.78 -3.20
C GLN A 121 -7.95 8.64 -4.36
N ASP A 122 -9.00 9.44 -4.40
CA ASP A 122 -10.01 9.45 -5.45
C ASP A 122 -9.36 9.76 -6.81
N ARG A 123 -8.43 10.71 -6.84
CA ARG A 123 -7.67 11.01 -8.06
C ARG A 123 -6.83 9.82 -8.51
N VAL A 124 -6.10 9.20 -7.60
CA VAL A 124 -5.25 8.02 -7.89
C VAL A 124 -6.09 6.84 -8.36
N GLN A 125 -7.21 6.56 -7.69
CA GLN A 125 -8.13 5.47 -8.07
C GLN A 125 -8.76 5.73 -9.44
N GLY A 126 -9.23 6.95 -9.71
CA GLY A 126 -9.76 7.30 -11.02
C GLY A 126 -8.72 7.15 -12.15
N ALA A 127 -7.43 7.32 -11.85
CA ALA A 127 -6.35 7.12 -12.81
C ALA A 127 -6.18 5.63 -13.12
N LEU A 128 -6.18 4.78 -12.10
CA LEU A 128 -6.14 3.32 -12.25
C LEU A 128 -7.36 2.81 -13.03
N ASP A 129 -8.56 3.26 -12.67
CA ASP A 129 -9.81 2.86 -13.34
C ASP A 129 -9.82 3.29 -14.81
N ALA A 130 -9.35 4.50 -15.10
CA ALA A 130 -9.24 5.00 -16.46
C ALA A 130 -8.22 4.21 -17.29
N ALA A 131 -7.12 3.76 -16.69
CA ALA A 131 -6.13 2.93 -17.36
C ALA A 131 -6.68 1.53 -17.69
N GLU A 132 -7.46 0.92 -16.79
CA GLU A 132 -8.12 -0.36 -17.04
C GLU A 132 -9.21 -0.25 -18.11
N ALA A 133 -10.04 0.80 -18.05
CA ALA A 133 -11.15 1.00 -18.97
C ALA A 133 -10.75 1.60 -20.33
N GLY A 134 -9.51 2.07 -20.49
CA GLY A 134 -9.06 2.82 -21.68
C GLY A 134 -9.74 4.19 -21.83
N GLY A 135 -10.13 4.81 -20.71
CA GLY A 135 -10.86 6.07 -20.64
C GLY A 135 -10.02 7.22 -20.07
N ALA A 136 -10.68 8.35 -19.80
CA ALA A 136 -10.08 9.48 -19.10
C ALA A 136 -10.55 9.51 -17.63
N ASN A 137 -9.66 9.90 -16.73
CA ASN A 137 -10.01 10.10 -15.33
C ASN A 137 -10.84 11.39 -15.18
N THR A 138 -11.96 11.31 -14.48
CA THR A 138 -12.86 12.46 -14.24
C THR A 138 -12.60 13.16 -12.91
N ALA A 139 -11.85 12.54 -12.01
CA ALA A 139 -11.40 13.16 -10.78
C ALA A 139 -10.27 14.16 -11.07
N THR A 140 -10.41 15.37 -10.55
CA THR A 140 -9.39 16.42 -10.62
C THR A 140 -8.74 16.59 -9.25
N LEU A 141 -7.47 16.97 -9.24
CA LEU A 141 -6.73 17.20 -8.00
C LEU A 141 -5.97 18.52 -8.11
N ASP A 142 -6.39 19.53 -7.34
CA ASP A 142 -5.57 20.71 -7.08
C ASP A 142 -4.57 20.36 -5.97
N TYR A 143 -3.51 19.64 -6.37
CA TYR A 143 -2.52 19.14 -5.43
C TYR A 143 -1.86 20.25 -4.58
N PRO A 144 -1.48 21.42 -5.14
CA PRO A 144 -0.98 22.54 -4.33
C PRO A 144 -1.93 22.95 -3.20
N THR A 145 -3.23 23.09 -3.49
CA THR A 145 -4.23 23.46 -2.48
C THR A 145 -4.41 22.35 -1.43
N VAL A 146 -4.57 21.10 -1.87
CA VAL A 146 -4.74 19.94 -0.98
C VAL A 146 -3.51 19.74 -0.09
N SER A 147 -2.31 19.82 -0.66
CA SER A 147 -1.04 19.76 0.07
C SER A 147 -0.94 20.87 1.12
N GLY A 148 -1.33 22.11 0.77
CA GLY A 148 -1.40 23.23 1.72
C GLY A 148 -2.32 22.96 2.92
N THR A 149 -3.47 22.36 2.68
CA THR A 149 -4.39 21.92 3.75
C THR A 149 -3.75 20.87 4.65
N ILE A 150 -3.11 19.85 4.07
CA ILE A 150 -2.44 18.79 4.83
C ILE A 150 -1.30 19.38 5.69
N VAL A 151 -0.45 20.21 5.11
CA VAL A 151 0.66 20.87 5.84
C VAL A 151 0.13 21.70 7.00
N THR A 152 -0.94 22.46 6.78
CA THR A 152 -1.56 23.32 7.81
C THR A 152 -2.17 22.49 8.93
N ALA A 153 -2.93 21.45 8.61
CA ALA A 153 -3.53 20.56 9.60
C ALA A 153 -2.45 19.81 10.42
N CYS A 154 -1.39 19.35 9.76
CA CYS A 154 -0.26 18.69 10.43
C CYS A 154 0.50 19.64 11.35
N THR A 155 0.78 20.87 10.91
CA THR A 155 1.44 21.88 11.74
C THR A 155 0.57 22.26 12.95
N THR A 156 -0.74 22.40 12.75
CA THR A 156 -1.71 22.69 13.83
C THR A 156 -1.78 21.56 14.86
N ALA A 157 -1.62 20.31 14.42
CA ALA A 157 -1.51 19.14 15.27
C ALA A 157 -0.14 18.99 15.97
N GLY A 158 0.79 19.93 15.76
CA GLY A 158 2.14 19.89 16.34
C GLY A 158 3.10 18.93 15.64
N PHE A 159 2.77 18.45 14.44
CA PHE A 159 3.67 17.63 13.64
C PHE A 159 4.64 18.51 12.85
N PRO A 160 5.96 18.31 12.97
CA PRO A 160 6.95 19.10 12.24
C PRO A 160 6.96 18.69 10.77
N VAL A 161 6.47 19.57 9.90
CA VAL A 161 6.55 19.40 8.44
C VAL A 161 7.81 20.14 7.97
N SER A 162 8.74 19.42 7.35
CA SER A 162 10.03 19.95 6.86
C SER A 162 10.42 19.32 5.55
#